data_AF-A0A8T5R8Y9-F1
#
_entry.id   AF-A0A8T5R8Y9-F1
#
_cell.length_a   1.000
_cell.length_b   1.000
_cell.length_c   1.000
_cell.angle_alpha   90.00
_cell.angle_beta   90.00
_cell.angle_gamma   90.00
#
_symmetry.space_group_name_H-M   'P 1'
#
loop_
_entity.id
_entity.type
_entity.pdbx_description
1 polymer ?
#
loop_
_entity_poly.entity_id
_entity_poly.type
_entity_poly.pdbx_seq_one_letter_code
_entity_poly.pdbx_strand_id
1 'polypeptide(L)'
;MADSHSKSFFGQNTGIIVSSSSSSDPFMFIHCFKKKPDGVWEKPSSSEGKAVKFSLEEIVMILRVLNHETDKWQCQHIFKDKETAVFFNWEDNNHDVLWINVGKYSKRLNLAQTEILRLLLTHFLDEKIIYSTLQKKRNTDRIKKYNQKNQLQTDKLNIQLADQNLPHQFNKANPPPNDTSNLYGYIVGETKKAVLIDFKNKEEWIPKSAINNQFLLQKNVKQKFLINNWILKKLELII
;
A
#
# COMPACT_ATOMS: atom_id res chain seq x y z
N MET A 1 12.95 7.58 4.10
CA MET A 1 12.80 6.12 4.04
C MET A 1 13.80 5.59 3.02
N ALA A 2 14.42 4.44 3.27
CA ALA A 2 15.26 3.77 2.28
C ALA A 2 14.37 3.11 1.22
N ASP A 3 14.79 3.11 -0.05
CA ASP A 3 14.01 2.50 -1.14
C ASP A 3 14.15 0.97 -1.19
N SER A 4 15.25 0.45 -0.65
CA SER A 4 15.50 -0.99 -0.59
C SER A 4 15.78 -1.45 0.84
N HIS A 5 15.40 -2.69 1.11
CA HIS A 5 15.51 -3.33 2.41
C HIS A 5 15.93 -4.78 2.25
N SER A 6 16.77 -5.27 3.16
CA SER A 6 17.23 -6.66 3.14
C SER A 6 17.55 -7.12 4.56
N LYS A 7 17.08 -8.32 4.91
CA LYS A 7 17.40 -8.97 6.19
C LYS A 7 17.73 -10.44 5.97
N SER A 8 18.87 -10.84 6.51
CA SER A 8 19.34 -12.23 6.45
C SER A 8 19.04 -12.98 7.75
N PHE A 9 18.62 -14.23 7.60
CA PHE A 9 18.42 -15.20 8.68
C PHE A 9 19.25 -16.44 8.39
N PHE A 10 20.42 -16.54 9.02
CA PHE A 10 21.30 -17.69 8.87
C PHE A 10 21.07 -18.72 9.98
N GLY A 11 21.34 -19.98 9.65
CA GLY A 11 21.48 -21.08 10.60
C GLY A 11 22.76 -21.86 10.29
N GLN A 12 22.86 -23.08 10.81
CA GLN A 12 24.05 -23.92 10.59
C GLN A 12 24.23 -24.30 9.11
N ASN A 13 23.16 -24.77 8.46
CA ASN A 13 23.23 -25.36 7.12
C ASN A 13 22.34 -24.67 6.07
N THR A 14 21.43 -23.78 6.50
CA THR A 14 20.52 -23.07 5.59
C THR A 14 20.38 -21.62 6.03
N GLY A 15 20.34 -20.73 5.04
CA GLY A 15 20.12 -19.31 5.22
C GLY A 15 19.05 -18.81 4.26
N ILE A 16 18.30 -17.81 4.72
CA ILE A 16 17.37 -17.07 3.87
C ILE A 16 17.67 -15.59 3.94
N ILE A 17 17.43 -14.88 2.84
CA ILE A 17 17.48 -13.42 2.77
C ILE A 17 16.12 -12.95 2.27
N VAL A 18 15.44 -12.15 3.09
CA VAL A 18 14.16 -11.52 2.76
C VAL A 18 14.43 -10.09 2.36
N SER A 19 14.01 -9.71 1.15
CA SER A 19 14.41 -8.44 0.56
C SER A 19 13.32 -7.78 -0.28
N SER A 20 13.29 -6.46 -0.24
CA SER A 20 12.54 -5.59 -1.14
C SER A 20 13.55 -4.71 -1.89
N SER A 21 13.62 -4.85 -3.23
CA SER A 21 14.57 -4.09 -4.06
C SER A 21 14.16 -2.66 -4.33
N SER A 22 12.85 -2.38 -4.33
CA SER A 22 12.27 -1.05 -4.44
C SER A 22 10.92 -1.02 -3.72
N SER A 23 10.61 0.13 -3.12
CA SER A 23 9.29 0.47 -2.59
C SER A 23 8.21 0.50 -3.67
N SER A 24 8.59 0.80 -4.92
CA SER A 24 7.68 0.94 -6.05
C SER A 24 7.30 -0.38 -6.73
N ASP A 25 8.00 -1.47 -6.41
CA ASP A 25 7.73 -2.80 -6.93
C ASP A 25 6.71 -3.54 -6.02
N PRO A 26 5.60 -4.09 -6.56
CA PRO A 26 4.53 -4.72 -5.77
C PRO A 26 4.86 -6.18 -5.39
N PHE A 27 6.10 -6.46 -5.03
CA PHE A 27 6.57 -7.79 -4.64
C PHE A 27 7.80 -7.71 -3.74
N MET A 28 8.09 -8.80 -3.04
CA MET A 28 9.36 -9.03 -2.36
C MET A 28 10.05 -10.29 -2.89
N PHE A 29 11.27 -10.54 -2.45
CA PHE A 29 11.98 -11.79 -2.70
C PHE A 29 12.39 -12.49 -1.41
N ILE A 30 12.33 -13.82 -1.44
CA ILE A 30 13.06 -14.67 -0.50
C ILE A 30 14.12 -15.43 -1.29
N HIS A 31 15.37 -15.21 -0.91
CA HIS A 31 16.51 -15.94 -1.44
C HIS A 31 16.93 -17.01 -0.44
N CYS A 32 17.10 -18.24 -0.88
CA CYS A 32 17.47 -19.38 -0.07
C CYS A 32 18.84 -19.91 -0.50
N PHE A 33 19.65 -20.27 0.48
CA PHE A 33 20.99 -20.81 0.30
C PHE A 33 21.23 -21.94 1.30
N LYS A 34 22.00 -22.95 0.91
CA LYS A 34 22.51 -23.93 1.86
C LYS A 34 24.04 -23.99 1.87
N LYS A 35 24.58 -24.51 2.96
CA LYS A 35 25.99 -24.86 3.08
C LYS A 35 26.22 -26.16 2.31
N LYS A 36 27.24 -26.17 1.45
CA LYS A 36 27.68 -27.36 0.71
C LYS A 36 28.45 -28.31 1.64
N PRO A 37 28.65 -29.59 1.24
CA PRO A 37 29.38 -30.57 2.06
C PRO A 37 30.81 -30.14 2.41
N ASP A 38 31.43 -29.34 1.55
CA ASP A 38 32.76 -28.74 1.75
C ASP A 38 32.76 -27.57 2.76
N GLY A 39 31.59 -27.22 3.31
CA GLY A 39 31.44 -26.12 4.26
C GLY A 39 31.29 -24.74 3.60
N VAL A 40 31.30 -24.63 2.28
CA VAL A 40 31.13 -23.36 1.57
C VAL A 40 29.64 -23.08 1.33
N TRP A 41 29.19 -21.85 1.52
CA TRP A 41 27.82 -21.47 1.18
C TRP A 41 27.60 -21.43 -0.33
N GLU A 42 26.42 -21.86 -0.76
CA GLU A 42 25.94 -21.62 -2.12
C GLU A 42 25.97 -20.12 -2.45
N LYS A 43 26.44 -19.79 -3.65
CA LYS A 43 26.57 -18.40 -4.12
C LYS A 43 25.56 -18.08 -5.22
N PRO A 44 24.70 -17.06 -5.03
CA PRO A 44 23.77 -16.64 -6.08
C PRO A 44 24.48 -16.16 -7.36
N SER A 45 25.71 -15.60 -7.24
CA SER A 45 26.55 -15.21 -8.38
C SER A 45 26.91 -16.38 -9.30
N SER A 46 26.86 -17.61 -8.80
CA SER A 46 27.17 -18.84 -9.53
C SER A 46 25.91 -19.62 -9.91
N SER A 47 24.74 -18.97 -9.92
CA SER A 47 23.42 -19.59 -10.15
C SER A 47 23.07 -20.70 -9.14
N GLU A 48 23.68 -20.67 -7.95
CA GLU A 48 23.32 -21.55 -6.83
C GLU A 48 22.26 -20.89 -5.94
N GLY A 49 21.62 -21.67 -5.07
CA GLY A 49 20.51 -21.20 -4.24
C GLY A 49 19.16 -21.22 -4.96
N LYS A 50 18.20 -20.47 -4.44
CA LYS A 50 16.88 -20.26 -5.07
C LYS A 50 16.30 -18.92 -4.65
N ALA A 51 15.87 -18.12 -5.61
CA ALA A 51 15.09 -16.91 -5.37
C ALA A 51 13.64 -17.16 -5.76
N VAL A 52 12.70 -16.74 -4.90
CA VAL A 52 11.26 -16.78 -5.17
C VAL A 52 10.70 -15.39 -4.94
N LYS A 53 9.86 -14.94 -5.89
CA LYS A 53 9.17 -13.64 -5.86
C LYS A 53 7.80 -13.82 -5.22
N PHE A 54 7.48 -13.00 -4.24
CA PHE A 54 6.20 -13.03 -3.52
C PHE A 54 5.39 -11.77 -3.83
N SER A 55 4.14 -11.93 -4.26
CA SER A 55 3.20 -10.82 -4.49
C SER A 55 2.70 -10.21 -3.17
N LEU A 56 1.94 -9.12 -3.26
CA LEU A 56 1.30 -8.51 -2.09
C LEU A 56 0.32 -9.47 -1.41
N GLU A 57 -0.46 -10.23 -2.17
CA GLU A 57 -1.40 -11.22 -1.65
C GLU A 57 -0.65 -12.34 -0.91
N GLU A 58 0.47 -12.80 -1.44
CA GLU A 58 1.29 -13.82 -0.78
C GLU A 58 1.94 -13.28 0.49
N ILE A 59 2.40 -12.03 0.50
CA ILE A 59 2.87 -11.36 1.73
C ILE A 59 1.76 -11.32 2.78
N VAL A 60 0.53 -10.97 2.40
CA VAL A 60 -0.63 -11.01 3.30
C VAL A 60 -0.85 -12.42 3.85
N MET A 61 -0.84 -13.44 3.00
CA MET A 61 -1.04 -14.83 3.45
C MET A 61 0.05 -15.31 4.41
N ILE A 62 1.31 -14.94 4.17
CA ILE A 62 2.40 -15.21 5.10
C ILE A 62 2.15 -14.48 6.44
N LEU A 63 1.77 -13.21 6.41
CA LEU A 63 1.46 -12.45 7.63
C LEU A 63 0.32 -13.08 8.45
N ARG A 64 -0.69 -13.68 7.80
CA ARG A 64 -1.73 -14.42 8.51
C ARG A 64 -1.18 -15.63 9.28
N VAL A 65 -0.18 -16.33 8.73
CA VAL A 65 0.54 -17.38 9.46
C VAL A 65 1.30 -16.78 10.64
N LEU A 66 2.07 -15.71 10.40
CA LEU A 66 2.90 -15.06 11.42
C LEU A 66 2.09 -14.43 12.56
N ASN A 67 0.85 -14.02 12.29
CA ASN A 67 -0.09 -13.48 13.29
C ASN A 67 -0.92 -14.58 13.99
N HIS A 68 -0.65 -15.86 13.72
CA HIS A 68 -1.41 -17.01 14.22
C HIS A 68 -2.91 -16.99 13.84
N GLU A 69 -3.26 -16.38 12.71
CA GLU A 69 -4.62 -16.45 12.16
C GLU A 69 -4.87 -17.76 11.39
N THR A 70 -3.78 -18.41 10.96
CA THR A 70 -3.77 -19.75 10.35
C THR A 70 -2.47 -20.46 10.73
N ASP A 71 -2.51 -21.76 10.98
CA ASP A 71 -1.33 -22.50 11.42
C ASP A 71 -0.32 -22.71 10.28
N LYS A 72 -0.81 -22.73 9.04
CA LYS A 72 -0.01 -22.96 7.84
C LYS A 72 -0.57 -22.27 6.61
N TRP A 73 0.32 -22.05 5.65
CA TRP A 73 0.00 -21.61 4.29
C TRP A 73 0.99 -22.24 3.30
N GLN A 74 0.52 -22.50 2.07
CA GLN A 74 1.33 -23.06 1.00
C GLN A 74 0.94 -22.51 -0.37
N CYS A 75 1.90 -22.45 -1.29
CA CYS A 75 1.66 -22.13 -2.70
C CYS A 75 2.66 -22.84 -3.62
N GLN A 76 2.45 -22.71 -4.94
CA GLN A 76 3.35 -23.20 -5.97
C GLN A 76 3.72 -22.06 -6.93
N HIS A 77 5.02 -21.85 -7.13
CA HIS A 77 5.53 -20.92 -8.14
C HIS A 77 6.05 -21.69 -9.34
N ILE A 78 5.70 -21.23 -10.55
CA ILE A 78 6.21 -21.78 -11.81
C ILE A 78 7.11 -20.72 -12.46
N PHE A 79 8.36 -21.07 -12.75
CA PHE A 79 9.28 -20.21 -13.49
C PHE A 79 10.15 -21.03 -14.44
N LYS A 80 10.07 -20.75 -15.75
CA LYS A 80 10.78 -21.51 -16.81
C LYS A 80 10.55 -23.03 -16.66
N ASP A 81 9.28 -23.42 -16.56
CA ASP A 81 8.81 -24.82 -16.40
C ASP A 81 9.33 -25.54 -15.15
N LYS A 82 9.92 -24.81 -14.21
CA LYS A 82 10.33 -25.33 -12.90
C LYS A 82 9.34 -24.88 -11.84
N GLU A 83 8.65 -25.86 -11.29
CA GLU A 83 7.78 -25.66 -10.14
C GLU A 83 8.59 -25.55 -8.86
N THR A 84 8.13 -24.74 -7.92
CA THR A 84 8.72 -24.59 -6.60
C THR A 84 7.60 -24.41 -5.60
N ALA A 85 7.39 -25.44 -4.78
CA ALA A 85 6.46 -25.37 -3.68
C ALA A 85 7.04 -24.53 -2.54
N VAL A 86 6.19 -23.75 -1.91
CA VAL A 86 6.52 -22.91 -0.75
C VAL A 86 5.55 -23.26 0.38
N PHE A 87 6.08 -23.38 1.60
CA PHE A 87 5.29 -23.66 2.79
C PHE A 87 5.78 -22.81 3.96
N PHE A 88 4.83 -22.24 4.69
CA PHE A 88 5.01 -21.59 5.98
C PHE A 88 4.14 -22.31 6.98
N ASN A 89 4.71 -22.86 8.05
CA ASN A 89 3.94 -23.55 9.07
C ASN A 89 4.62 -23.44 10.43
N TRP A 90 3.83 -23.36 11.48
CA TRP A 90 4.31 -23.55 12.83
C TRP A 90 4.68 -25.02 13.07
N GLU A 91 5.59 -25.27 14.02
CA GLU A 91 5.92 -26.60 14.48
C GLU A 91 4.76 -27.16 15.33
N ASP A 92 4.40 -28.43 15.11
CA ASP A 92 3.30 -29.06 15.83
C ASP A 92 3.56 -29.01 17.35
N ASN A 93 2.57 -28.52 18.12
CA ASN A 93 2.64 -28.31 19.57
C ASN A 93 3.67 -27.26 20.03
N ASN A 94 4.29 -26.48 19.12
CA ASN A 94 5.21 -25.41 19.45
C ASN A 94 5.07 -24.21 18.51
N HIS A 95 4.25 -23.24 18.91
CA HIS A 95 4.02 -22.00 18.17
C HIS A 95 5.15 -20.97 18.30
N ASP A 96 6.29 -21.30 18.91
CA ASP A 96 7.45 -20.41 18.95
C ASP A 96 8.45 -20.69 17.82
N VAL A 97 8.16 -21.68 16.98
CA VAL A 97 9.06 -22.18 15.93
C VAL A 97 8.35 -22.18 14.59
N LEU A 98 8.81 -21.32 13.69
CA LEU A 98 8.31 -21.26 12.32
C LEU A 98 9.24 -22.02 11.38
N TRP A 99 8.65 -22.88 10.56
CA TRP A 99 9.30 -23.52 9.43
C TRP A 99 8.95 -22.81 8.12
N ILE A 100 9.98 -22.43 7.37
CA ILE A 100 9.88 -21.87 6.03
C ILE A 100 10.54 -22.84 5.07
N ASN A 101 9.74 -23.42 4.16
CA ASN A 101 10.19 -24.36 3.16
C ASN A 101 10.01 -23.76 1.77
N VAL A 102 11.07 -23.79 0.96
CA VAL A 102 11.07 -23.31 -0.43
C VAL A 102 11.77 -24.35 -1.28
N GLY A 103 11.01 -25.21 -1.96
CA GLY A 103 11.55 -26.37 -2.66
C GLY A 103 12.40 -27.24 -1.74
N LYS A 104 13.69 -27.41 -2.07
CA LYS A 104 14.65 -28.21 -1.28
C LYS A 104 15.24 -27.48 -0.06
N TYR A 105 14.92 -26.21 0.14
CA TYR A 105 15.47 -25.39 1.23
C TYR A 105 14.50 -25.35 2.39
N SER A 106 14.98 -25.59 3.60
CA SER A 106 14.18 -25.53 4.82
C SER A 106 14.88 -24.70 5.88
N LYS A 107 14.18 -23.71 6.42
CA LYS A 107 14.72 -22.79 7.43
C LYS A 107 13.78 -22.72 8.63
N ARG A 108 14.32 -23.14 9.78
CA ARG A 108 13.75 -22.90 11.10
C ARG A 108 14.07 -21.50 11.59
N LEU A 109 13.05 -20.76 12.01
CA LEU A 109 13.16 -19.50 12.75
C LEU A 109 12.63 -19.71 14.17
N ASN A 110 13.37 -19.20 15.14
CA ASN A 110 12.89 -19.10 16.53
C ASN A 110 12.00 -17.86 16.70
N LEU A 111 11.31 -17.76 17.84
CA LEU A 111 10.40 -16.67 18.15
C LEU A 111 10.95 -15.27 17.82
N ALA A 112 12.18 -14.96 18.25
CA ALA A 112 12.78 -13.65 17.99
C ALA A 112 13.01 -13.39 16.49
N GLN A 113 13.49 -14.39 15.75
CA GLN A 113 13.67 -14.28 14.30
C GLN A 113 12.33 -14.17 13.58
N THR A 114 11.33 -14.92 14.02
CA THR A 114 9.99 -14.91 13.47
C THR A 114 9.32 -13.55 13.69
N GLU A 115 9.48 -12.95 14.86
CA GLU A 115 8.94 -11.61 15.15
C GLU A 115 9.61 -10.53 14.31
N ILE A 116 10.94 -10.61 14.12
CA ILE A 116 11.65 -9.72 13.19
C ILE A 116 11.12 -9.88 11.77
N LEU A 117 10.87 -11.11 11.31
CA LEU A 117 10.29 -11.37 10.01
C LEU A 117 8.90 -10.75 9.89
N ARG A 118 8.03 -10.93 10.89
CA ARG A 118 6.67 -10.38 10.94
C ARG A 118 6.69 -8.86 10.80
N LEU A 119 7.47 -8.17 11.63
CA LEU A 119 7.61 -6.71 11.59
C LEU A 119 8.16 -6.23 10.24
N LEU A 120 9.13 -6.95 9.66
CA LEU A 120 9.69 -6.63 8.36
C LEU A 120 8.65 -6.77 7.23
N LEU A 121 7.87 -7.86 7.24
CA LEU A 121 6.84 -8.09 6.22
C LEU A 121 5.69 -7.09 6.33
N THR A 122 5.29 -6.71 7.55
CA THR A 122 4.32 -5.62 7.77
C THR A 122 4.85 -4.32 7.17
N HIS A 123 6.10 -3.96 7.47
CA HIS A 123 6.75 -2.78 6.90
C HIS A 123 6.78 -2.81 5.37
N PHE A 124 7.15 -3.95 4.76
CA PHE A 124 7.15 -4.11 3.30
C PHE A 124 5.75 -3.95 2.70
N LEU A 125 4.74 -4.54 3.33
CA LEU A 125 3.37 -4.46 2.85
C LEU A 125 2.86 -3.02 2.89
N ASP A 126 3.04 -2.32 4.01
CA ASP A 126 2.60 -0.93 4.18
C ASP A 126 3.29 -0.01 3.16
N GLU A 127 4.61 -0.13 3.03
CA GLU A 127 5.40 0.63 2.06
C GLU A 127 4.90 0.36 0.63
N LYS A 128 4.73 -0.91 0.25
CA LYS A 128 4.29 -1.28 -1.10
C LYS A 128 2.86 -0.85 -1.39
N ILE A 129 1.95 -0.92 -0.42
CA ILE A 129 0.59 -0.38 -0.59
C ILE A 129 0.69 1.11 -0.93
N ILE A 130 1.51 1.87 -0.21
CA ILE A 130 1.65 3.31 -0.44
C ILE A 130 2.29 3.60 -1.80
N TYR A 131 3.38 2.93 -2.17
CA TYR A 131 4.20 3.35 -3.31
C TYR A 131 3.99 2.55 -4.60
N SER A 132 3.58 1.28 -4.51
CA SER A 132 3.42 0.40 -5.69
C SER A 132 1.97 0.33 -6.21
N THR A 133 0.97 0.74 -5.42
CA THR A 133 -0.45 0.71 -5.83
C THR A 133 -0.99 2.05 -6.31
N LEU A 134 -0.21 3.13 -6.17
CA LEU A 134 -0.58 4.41 -6.75
C LEU A 134 -0.67 4.26 -8.27
N GLN A 135 -1.80 4.66 -8.83
CA GLN A 135 -1.93 4.79 -10.28
C GLN A 135 -0.85 5.78 -10.74
N LYS A 136 0.20 5.29 -11.40
CA LYS A 136 1.15 6.15 -12.12
C LYS A 136 0.28 7.01 -13.04
N LYS A 137 0.19 8.32 -12.77
CA LYS A 137 -0.44 9.28 -13.68
C LYS A 137 0.20 9.02 -15.03
N ARG A 138 -0.54 8.39 -15.95
CA ARG A 138 -0.07 8.17 -17.33
C ARG A 138 0.36 9.55 -17.81
N ASN A 139 1.63 9.68 -18.21
CA ASN A 139 2.22 10.93 -18.66
C ASN A 139 1.22 11.72 -19.48
N THR A 140 0.95 12.94 -19.01
CA THR A 140 0.05 13.96 -19.54
C THR A 140 0.42 14.45 -20.94
N ASP A 141 1.30 13.77 -21.66
CA ASP A 141 1.68 14.10 -23.04
C ASP A 141 0.65 13.62 -24.06
N ARG A 142 -0.23 12.67 -23.71
CA ARG A 142 -1.37 12.30 -24.58
C ARG A 142 -2.63 13.16 -24.38
N ILE A 143 -2.73 13.91 -23.29
CA ILE A 143 -3.93 14.71 -22.98
C ILE A 143 -3.95 16.05 -23.78
N LYS A 144 -2.78 16.57 -24.17
CA LYS A 144 -2.71 17.80 -25.00
C LYS A 144 -3.25 17.63 -26.43
N LYS A 145 -3.32 16.41 -26.98
CA LYS A 145 -3.86 16.19 -28.34
C LYS A 145 -5.34 15.80 -28.38
N TYR A 146 -5.96 15.41 -27.27
CA TYR A 146 -7.37 14.99 -27.23
C TYR A 146 -8.33 16.10 -26.78
N ASN A 147 -7.83 17.13 -26.09
CA ASN A 147 -8.66 18.21 -25.52
C ASN A 147 -9.04 19.34 -26.50
N GLN A 148 -8.66 19.26 -27.78
CA GLN A 148 -9.08 20.25 -28.79
C GLN A 148 -10.35 19.84 -29.56
N LYS A 149 -10.88 18.62 -29.39
CA LYS A 149 -12.04 18.13 -30.17
C LYS A 149 -13.32 17.81 -29.40
N ASN A 150 -13.29 17.64 -28.08
CA ASN A 150 -14.47 17.17 -27.32
C ASN A 150 -15.07 18.16 -26.30
N GLN A 151 -14.75 19.46 -26.39
CA GLN A 151 -15.35 20.50 -25.55
C GLN A 151 -16.80 20.88 -25.90
N LEU A 152 -17.48 20.17 -26.80
CA LEU A 152 -18.85 20.50 -27.22
C LEU A 152 -19.92 19.43 -26.94
N GLN A 153 -19.60 18.31 -26.27
CA GLN A 153 -20.57 17.21 -26.13
C GLN A 153 -20.78 16.61 -24.73
N THR A 154 -20.10 17.05 -23.68
CA THR A 154 -20.24 16.43 -22.33
C THR A 154 -20.96 17.28 -21.27
N ASP A 155 -21.44 18.47 -21.62
CA ASP A 155 -22.21 19.32 -20.68
C ASP A 155 -23.68 18.89 -20.48
N LYS A 156 -24.13 17.78 -21.10
CA LYS A 156 -25.55 17.36 -21.06
C LYS A 156 -25.85 16.05 -20.33
N LEU A 157 -24.88 15.26 -19.87
CA LEU A 157 -25.17 13.89 -19.40
C LEU A 157 -24.94 13.56 -17.92
N ASN A 158 -24.37 14.43 -17.08
CA ASN A 158 -24.02 14.07 -15.69
C ASN A 158 -24.79 14.81 -14.59
N ILE A 159 -25.99 15.33 -14.89
CA ILE A 159 -26.87 15.94 -13.87
C ILE A 159 -27.71 14.88 -13.11
N GLN A 160 -27.67 13.59 -13.49
CA GLN A 160 -28.73 12.65 -13.09
C GLN A 160 -28.35 11.49 -12.16
N LEU A 161 -27.13 11.40 -11.62
CA LEU A 161 -26.70 10.23 -10.82
C LEU A 161 -26.19 10.55 -9.41
N ALA A 162 -26.53 11.72 -8.86
CA ALA A 162 -26.08 12.13 -7.52
C ALA A 162 -27.16 12.03 -6.43
N ASP A 163 -28.29 11.37 -6.70
CA ASP A 163 -29.28 11.05 -5.69
C ASP A 163 -29.29 9.55 -5.40
N GLN A 164 -29.03 9.26 -4.12
CA GLN A 164 -29.35 8.05 -3.35
C GLN A 164 -28.15 7.36 -2.70
N ASN A 165 -28.07 7.62 -1.39
CA ASN A 165 -27.62 6.77 -0.27
C ASN A 165 -26.42 7.30 0.52
N LEU A 166 -26.75 8.16 1.50
CA LEU A 166 -25.93 8.47 2.68
C LEU A 166 -26.81 8.27 3.92
N PRO A 167 -26.36 7.48 4.92
CA PRO A 167 -26.73 7.76 6.29
C PRO A 167 -25.48 7.88 7.17
N HIS A 168 -25.23 9.07 7.71
CA HIS A 168 -25.27 9.32 9.16
C HIS A 168 -24.84 10.75 9.50
N GLN A 169 -25.50 11.25 10.54
CA GLN A 169 -25.65 12.64 10.91
C GLN A 169 -24.44 13.17 11.70
N PHE A 170 -24.05 14.41 11.41
CA PHE A 170 -23.53 15.34 12.42
C PHE A 170 -24.28 16.66 12.24
N ASN A 171 -25.23 16.92 13.14
CA ASN A 171 -25.93 18.19 13.23
C ASN A 171 -24.97 19.26 13.78
N LYS A 172 -24.67 20.30 12.99
CA LYS A 172 -24.33 21.63 13.52
C LYS A 172 -25.01 22.70 12.67
N ALA A 173 -25.54 23.70 13.36
CA ALA A 173 -26.35 24.79 12.85
C ALA A 173 -25.79 25.39 11.56
N ASN A 174 -26.66 25.57 10.56
CA ASN A 174 -26.33 26.23 9.30
C ASN A 174 -25.87 27.68 9.59
N PRO A 175 -24.61 28.04 9.35
CA PRO A 175 -24.22 29.45 9.35
C PRO A 175 -24.90 30.18 8.17
N PRO A 176 -25.12 31.50 8.27
CA PRO A 176 -25.85 32.27 7.28
C PRO A 176 -25.24 32.16 5.86
N PRO A 177 -26.07 32.23 4.81
CA PRO A 177 -25.70 31.86 3.43
C PRO A 177 -24.59 32.72 2.79
N ASN A 178 -24.17 33.83 3.40
CA ASN A 178 -23.19 34.76 2.83
C ASN A 178 -21.73 34.53 3.29
N ASP A 179 -21.47 33.63 4.24
CA ASP A 179 -20.13 33.44 4.81
C ASP A 179 -19.38 32.20 4.33
N THR A 180 -19.92 31.49 3.35
CA THR A 180 -19.35 30.23 2.85
C THR A 180 -19.30 30.19 1.33
N SER A 181 -18.22 29.65 0.77
CA SER A 181 -18.08 29.43 -0.67
C SER A 181 -17.99 27.96 -0.99
N ASN A 182 -18.50 27.62 -2.18
CA ASN A 182 -18.45 26.28 -2.73
C ASN A 182 -17.17 26.09 -3.55
N LEU A 183 -16.31 25.16 -3.14
CA LEU A 183 -15.11 24.80 -3.87
C LEU A 183 -15.09 23.31 -4.17
N TYR A 184 -14.67 22.97 -5.38
CA TYR A 184 -14.37 21.58 -5.72
C TYR A 184 -12.90 21.30 -5.43
N GLY A 185 -12.62 20.20 -4.75
CA GLY A 185 -11.26 19.79 -4.44
C GLY A 185 -11.13 18.29 -4.24
N TYR A 186 -9.90 17.86 -4.00
CA TYR A 186 -9.53 16.47 -3.73
C TYR A 186 -8.91 16.38 -2.34
N ILE A 187 -9.38 15.46 -1.49
CA ILE A 187 -8.67 15.18 -0.23
C ILE A 187 -7.40 14.42 -0.56
N VAL A 188 -6.26 14.96 -0.13
CA VAL A 188 -4.93 14.35 -0.30
C VAL A 188 -4.34 13.90 1.04
N GLY A 189 -4.82 14.44 2.16
CA GLY A 189 -4.36 14.07 3.50
C GLY A 189 -5.35 14.46 4.60
N GLU A 190 -5.17 13.91 5.79
CA GLU A 190 -6.04 14.15 6.95
C GLU A 190 -5.25 14.13 8.25
N THR A 191 -5.68 14.96 9.20
CA THR A 191 -5.34 14.85 10.62
C THR A 191 -6.62 14.81 11.46
N LYS A 192 -6.48 14.64 12.79
CA LYS A 192 -7.62 14.68 13.71
C LYS A 192 -8.46 15.97 13.56
N LYS A 193 -7.84 17.12 13.24
CA LYS A 193 -8.51 18.44 13.24
C LYS A 193 -8.62 19.12 11.86
N ALA A 194 -7.88 18.67 10.86
CA ALA A 194 -7.84 19.32 9.54
C ALA A 194 -7.73 18.30 8.41
N VAL A 195 -8.10 18.72 7.21
CA VAL A 195 -8.03 17.95 5.97
C VAL A 195 -7.17 18.73 4.99
N LEU A 196 -6.22 18.06 4.33
CA LEU A 196 -5.44 18.63 3.24
C LEU A 196 -6.24 18.47 1.95
N ILE A 197 -6.62 19.58 1.35
CA ILE A 197 -7.45 19.63 0.14
C ILE A 197 -6.64 20.27 -0.99
N ASP A 198 -6.55 19.58 -2.12
CA ASP A 198 -6.02 20.13 -3.36
C ASP A 198 -7.13 20.87 -4.12
N PHE A 199 -6.99 22.19 -4.20
CA PHE A 199 -7.81 23.08 -5.02
C PHE A 199 -7.02 23.51 -6.26
N LYS A 200 -7.30 22.91 -7.43
CA LYS A 200 -6.70 23.29 -8.72
C LYS A 200 -5.15 23.37 -8.69
N ASN A 201 -4.49 22.35 -8.13
CA ASN A 201 -3.03 22.25 -7.94
C ASN A 201 -2.47 23.17 -6.82
N LYS A 202 -3.30 23.53 -5.85
CA LYS A 202 -2.89 24.22 -4.61
C LYS A 202 -3.38 23.41 -3.42
N GLU A 203 -2.46 22.77 -2.72
CA GLU A 203 -2.75 21.95 -1.54
C GLU A 203 -2.81 22.83 -0.28
N GLU A 204 -3.95 22.81 0.41
CA GLU A 204 -4.16 23.63 1.60
C GLU A 204 -4.79 22.86 2.74
N TRP A 205 -4.30 23.11 3.96
CA TRP A 205 -4.86 22.52 5.18
C TRP A 205 -6.10 23.29 5.63
N ILE A 206 -7.26 22.65 5.53
CA ILE A 206 -8.54 23.22 5.94
C ILE A 206 -9.00 22.58 7.26
N PRO A 207 -9.22 23.36 8.32
CA PRO A 207 -9.81 22.85 9.56
C PRO A 207 -11.18 22.20 9.28
N LYS A 208 -11.43 21.01 9.82
CA LYS A 208 -12.72 20.31 9.65
C LYS A 208 -13.90 21.14 10.16
N SER A 209 -13.66 21.96 11.19
CA SER A 209 -14.65 22.87 11.77
C SER A 209 -15.06 24.02 10.84
N ALA A 210 -14.35 24.22 9.73
CA ALA A 210 -14.64 25.26 8.75
C ALA A 210 -15.28 24.73 7.46
N ILE A 211 -15.51 23.42 7.38
CA ILE A 211 -16.20 22.75 6.29
C ILE A 211 -17.63 22.45 6.77
N ASN A 212 -18.61 23.07 6.16
CA ASN A 212 -19.99 23.12 6.64
C ASN A 212 -20.91 22.14 5.92
N ASN A 213 -20.35 21.27 5.08
CA ASN A 213 -21.07 20.17 4.46
C ASN A 213 -20.43 18.83 4.82
N GLN A 214 -21.20 17.77 4.70
CA GLN A 214 -20.66 16.42 4.75
C GLN A 214 -19.79 16.16 3.53
N PHE A 215 -18.66 15.51 3.76
CA PHE A 215 -17.71 15.14 2.72
C PHE A 215 -17.16 13.75 3.01
N LEU A 216 -16.80 13.03 1.94
CA LEU A 216 -16.22 11.70 2.02
C LEU A 216 -14.73 11.83 2.32
N LEU A 217 -14.21 11.13 3.33
CA LEU A 217 -12.77 11.08 3.64
C LEU A 217 -11.95 10.24 2.64
N GLN A 218 -12.55 9.83 1.53
CA GLN A 218 -11.87 9.10 0.47
C GLN A 218 -10.86 10.01 -0.23
N LYS A 219 -9.59 9.58 -0.25
CA LYS A 219 -8.51 10.31 -0.93
C LYS A 219 -8.73 10.33 -2.44
N ASN A 220 -8.36 11.43 -3.08
CA ASN A 220 -8.41 11.64 -4.53
C ASN A 220 -9.81 11.56 -5.18
N VAL A 221 -10.89 11.66 -4.39
CA VAL A 221 -12.25 11.81 -4.91
C VAL A 221 -12.58 13.29 -5.06
N LYS A 222 -13.00 13.70 -6.27
CA LYS A 222 -13.48 15.06 -6.51
C LYS A 222 -14.80 15.24 -5.78
N GLN A 223 -14.83 16.19 -4.86
CA GLN A 223 -16.05 16.50 -4.12
C GLN A 223 -16.19 18.00 -3.87
N LYS A 224 -17.40 18.39 -3.50
CA LYS A 224 -17.76 19.77 -3.21
C LYS A 224 -17.55 20.02 -1.72
N PHE A 225 -16.90 21.13 -1.38
CA PHE A 225 -16.72 21.60 -0.03
C PHE A 225 -17.38 22.97 0.13
N LEU A 226 -18.14 23.13 1.20
CA LEU A 226 -18.74 24.38 1.62
C LEU A 226 -17.86 24.95 2.73
N ILE A 227 -16.97 25.89 2.40
CA ILE A 227 -15.91 26.36 3.31
C ILE A 227 -16.14 27.82 3.69
N ASN A 228 -15.87 28.17 4.94
CA ASN A 228 -15.95 29.55 5.43
C ASN A 228 -15.04 30.51 4.63
N ASN A 229 -15.60 31.63 4.17
CA ASN A 229 -14.94 32.62 3.32
C ASN A 229 -13.66 33.21 3.94
N TRP A 230 -13.62 33.39 5.27
CA TRP A 230 -12.44 33.95 5.95
C TRP A 230 -11.18 33.08 5.80
N ILE A 231 -11.34 31.74 5.77
CA ILE A 231 -10.24 30.81 5.51
C ILE A 231 -9.81 30.91 4.06
N LEU A 232 -10.80 30.93 3.15
CA LEU A 232 -10.50 30.97 1.72
C LEU A 232 -9.81 32.27 1.30
N LYS A 233 -10.19 33.42 1.89
CA LYS A 233 -9.50 34.71 1.70
C LYS A 233 -8.09 34.68 2.26
N LYS A 234 -7.90 34.12 3.46
CA LYS A 234 -6.58 33.97 4.08
C LYS A 234 -5.64 33.10 3.22
N LEU A 235 -6.18 32.12 2.52
CA LEU A 235 -5.45 31.21 1.64
C LEU A 235 -5.40 31.67 0.18
N GLU A 236 -5.90 32.88 -0.12
CA GLU A 236 -5.96 33.44 -1.48
C GLU A 236 -6.67 32.51 -2.49
N LEU A 237 -7.65 31.73 -2.02
CA LEU A 237 -8.47 30.83 -2.84
C LEU A 237 -9.71 31.52 -3.40
N ILE A 238 -10.11 32.64 -2.78
CA ILE A 238 -11.14 33.57 -3.25
C ILE A 238 -10.66 35.01 -3.00
N ILE A 239 -11.19 35.96 -3.77
CA ILE A 239 -10.93 37.41 -3.63
C ILE A 239 -11.86 38.00 -2.57
#